data_AF-W2C0F8-F1
#
_entry.id   AF-W2C0F8-F1
#
_cell.length_a   1.000
_cell.length_b   1.000
_cell.length_c   1.000
_cell.angle_alpha   90.00
_cell.angle_beta   90.00
_cell.angle_gamma   90.00
#
_symmetry.space_group_name_H-M   'P 1'
#
loop_
_entity.id
_entity.type
_entity.pdbx_description
1 polymer ?
#
loop_
_entity_poly.entity_id
_entity_poly.type
_entity_poly.pdbx_seq_one_letter_code
_entity_poly.pdbx_strand_id
1 'polypeptide(L)'
;MRYKNIYKGKFIERPNRFIALVELDDTPGIVEKVHVKNTGRCKELLLPGCEIYLEKSDNPNRKTQYDLVTVRKDTGTLFNIDSQTPNKITYEWLKTQDFSHIKPEFTYGNSRLDFYLEKNIAGNGINEKSKKSNLEKYLIEVKGCTLEIDGIGYFPDAPTERGVKHLRELTKAATDGFKCSVVFVVQMDGVREVRPNEKTHPEFKTALEEARAAGVNIILLLCRVTPYEVSISEVLYQH
;
A
#
# COMPACT_ATOMS: atom_id res chain seq x y z
N MET A 1 10.64 2.53 3.90
CA MET A 1 10.65 1.44 4.90
C MET A 1 11.88 0.58 4.67
N ARG A 2 12.66 0.34 5.72
CA ARG A 2 13.83 -0.55 5.67
C ARG A 2 13.52 -1.85 6.39
N TYR A 3 13.94 -2.95 5.79
CA TYR A 3 13.91 -4.28 6.37
C TYR A 3 15.26 -4.60 7.00
N LYS A 4 15.27 -5.47 8.00
CA LYS A 4 16.48 -5.94 8.68
C LYS A 4 16.65 -7.44 8.46
N ASN A 5 17.86 -7.95 8.68
CA ASN A 5 18.14 -9.39 8.66
C ASN A 5 17.54 -10.09 7.42
N ILE A 6 17.85 -9.55 6.23
CA ILE A 6 17.30 -10.04 4.97
C ILE A 6 18.05 -11.28 4.52
N TYR A 7 17.30 -12.33 4.23
CA TYR A 7 17.77 -13.58 3.66
C TYR A 7 17.22 -13.76 2.26
N LYS A 8 18.07 -14.27 1.36
CA LYS A 8 17.70 -14.60 -0.01
C LYS A 8 17.33 -16.09 -0.10
N GLY A 9 16.41 -16.41 -1.00
CA GLY A 9 16.08 -17.80 -1.30
C GLY A 9 15.23 -17.95 -2.55
N LYS A 10 14.67 -19.15 -2.69
CA LYS A 10 13.76 -19.53 -3.78
C LYS A 10 12.40 -19.90 -3.23
N PHE A 11 11.37 -19.41 -3.90
CA PHE A 11 10.00 -19.81 -3.62
C PHE A 11 9.72 -21.24 -4.12
N ILE A 12 9.05 -22.07 -3.32
CA ILE A 12 8.64 -23.42 -3.75
C ILE A 12 7.13 -23.41 -4.03
N GLU A 13 6.32 -23.15 -3.00
CA GLU A 13 4.87 -23.10 -3.12
C GLU A 13 4.22 -22.29 -2.00
N ARG A 14 2.95 -21.93 -2.18
CA ARG A 14 2.14 -21.21 -1.19
C ARG A 14 0.88 -22.03 -0.86
N PRO A 15 0.94 -22.97 0.08
CA PRO A 15 -0.17 -23.87 0.38
C PRO A 15 -1.41 -23.15 0.91
N ASN A 16 -1.25 -21.95 1.49
CA ASN A 16 -2.38 -21.11 1.89
C ASN A 16 -1.98 -19.63 1.91
N ARG A 17 -2.96 -18.74 2.16
CA ARG A 17 -2.75 -17.28 2.10
C ARG A 17 -1.72 -16.73 3.10
N PHE A 18 -1.33 -17.46 4.13
CA PHE A 18 -0.40 -16.98 5.16
C PHE A 18 0.92 -17.72 5.23
N ILE A 19 1.10 -18.82 4.50
CA ILE A 19 2.29 -19.67 4.57
C ILE A 19 2.83 -19.90 3.16
N ALA A 20 4.14 -19.70 3.00
CA ALA A 20 4.90 -20.17 1.85
C ALA A 20 5.97 -21.18 2.29
N LEU A 21 6.27 -22.11 1.40
CA LEU A 21 7.42 -23.00 1.49
C LEU A 21 8.52 -22.43 0.61
N VAL A 22 9.73 -22.37 1.15
CA VAL A 22 10.88 -21.75 0.49
C VAL A 22 12.15 -22.53 0.77
N GLU A 23 13.16 -22.32 -0.04
CA GLU A 23 14.52 -22.81 0.19
C GLU A 23 15.44 -21.60 0.35
N LEU A 24 16.15 -21.50 1.49
CA LEU A 24 17.11 -20.41 1.73
C LEU A 24 18.43 -20.70 1.04
N ASP A 25 19.08 -19.68 0.49
CA ASP A 25 20.40 -19.82 -0.12
C ASP A 25 21.46 -20.28 0.91
N ASP A 26 21.30 -19.88 2.18
CA ASP A 26 22.22 -20.22 3.28
C ASP A 26 22.05 -21.68 3.78
N THR A 27 20.92 -22.33 3.49
CA THR A 27 20.65 -23.72 3.87
C THR A 27 20.08 -24.53 2.71
N PRO A 28 20.88 -24.81 1.66
CA PRO A 28 20.40 -25.52 0.48
C PRO A 28 19.83 -26.90 0.83
N GLY A 29 18.75 -27.29 0.13
CA GLY A 29 18.04 -28.55 0.33
C GLY A 29 17.08 -28.58 1.53
N ILE A 30 17.03 -27.52 2.36
CA ILE A 30 16.11 -27.43 3.49
C ILE A 30 14.90 -26.58 3.11
N VAL A 31 13.70 -27.17 3.24
CA VAL A 31 12.42 -26.47 3.05
C VAL A 31 12.02 -25.77 4.35
N GLU A 32 11.93 -24.45 4.29
CA GLU A 32 11.54 -23.57 5.39
C GLU A 32 10.09 -23.09 5.24
N LYS A 33 9.37 -22.96 6.36
CA LYS A 33 8.00 -22.42 6.40
C LYS A 33 8.03 -20.95 6.79
N VAL A 34 7.62 -20.08 5.88
CA VAL A 34 7.66 -18.62 6.09
C VAL A 34 6.26 -18.02 6.08
N HIS A 35 6.09 -16.90 6.75
CA HIS A 35 4.83 -16.17 6.73
C HIS A 35 4.75 -15.25 5.50
N VAL A 36 3.58 -15.20 4.88
CA VAL A 36 3.27 -14.25 3.81
C VAL A 36 2.34 -13.18 4.39
N LYS A 37 2.89 -11.96 4.56
CA LYS A 37 2.16 -10.76 5.02
C LYS A 37 1.36 -10.13 3.87
N ASN A 38 0.62 -10.93 3.12
CA ASN A 38 -0.22 -10.47 2.02
C ASN A 38 -1.44 -11.37 1.90
N THR A 39 -2.65 -10.79 1.83
CA THR A 39 -3.88 -11.59 1.66
C THR A 39 -4.26 -11.81 0.20
N GLY A 40 -3.68 -11.01 -0.71
CA GLY A 40 -3.72 -11.18 -2.14
C GLY A 40 -3.03 -12.44 -2.60
N ARG A 41 -3.35 -12.88 -3.82
CA ARG A 41 -2.90 -14.18 -4.34
C ARG A 41 -1.46 -14.12 -4.87
N CYS A 42 -1.03 -12.98 -5.42
CA CYS A 42 0.29 -12.76 -6.02
C CYS A 42 0.69 -13.88 -6.99
N LYS A 43 -0.24 -14.39 -7.80
CA LYS A 43 -0.03 -15.60 -8.63
C LYS A 43 1.00 -15.38 -9.74
N GLU A 44 1.07 -14.15 -10.22
CA GLU A 44 1.99 -13.67 -11.23
C GLU A 44 3.40 -13.40 -10.68
N LEU A 45 3.55 -13.33 -9.34
CA LEU A 45 4.84 -13.08 -8.67
C LEU A 45 5.40 -14.36 -8.03
N LEU A 46 4.55 -15.11 -7.32
CA LEU A 46 4.93 -16.30 -6.56
C LEU A 46 4.89 -17.56 -7.42
N LEU A 47 5.76 -17.59 -8.44
CA LEU A 47 5.98 -18.75 -9.30
C LEU A 47 7.09 -19.64 -8.72
N PRO A 48 6.95 -20.99 -8.76
CA PRO A 48 8.00 -21.89 -8.27
C PRO A 48 9.38 -21.55 -8.86
N GLY A 49 10.38 -21.48 -7.99
CA GLY A 49 11.76 -21.14 -8.32
C GLY A 49 12.07 -19.65 -8.39
N CYS A 50 11.09 -18.75 -8.27
CA CYS A 50 11.38 -17.31 -8.28
C CYS A 50 12.24 -16.89 -7.09
N GLU A 51 13.11 -15.90 -7.32
CA GLU A 51 13.96 -15.34 -6.29
C GLU A 51 13.11 -14.50 -5.32
N ILE A 52 13.32 -14.73 -4.03
CA ILE A 52 12.61 -14.05 -2.95
C ILE A 52 13.57 -13.53 -1.89
N TYR A 53 13.08 -12.56 -1.14
CA TYR A 53 13.75 -12.00 0.01
C TYR A 53 12.84 -12.03 1.23
N LEU A 54 13.45 -12.40 2.35
CA LEU A 54 12.77 -12.71 3.59
C LEU A 54 13.34 -11.87 4.72
N GLU A 55 12.49 -11.25 5.53
CA GLU A 55 12.91 -10.62 6.79
C GLU A 55 12.84 -11.64 7.92
N LYS A 56 13.97 -11.87 8.59
CA LYS A 56 14.01 -12.69 9.81
C LYS A 56 13.55 -11.87 11.00
N SER A 57 12.59 -12.41 11.74
CA SER A 57 12.08 -11.78 12.96
C SER A 57 12.99 -12.01 14.16
N ASP A 58 13.16 -10.96 14.97
CA ASP A 58 13.86 -11.01 16.25
C ASP A 58 13.01 -11.63 17.38
N ASN A 59 11.70 -11.79 17.19
CA ASN A 59 10.81 -12.39 18.19
C ASN A 59 10.93 -13.93 18.20
N PRO A 60 11.51 -14.54 19.25
CA PRO A 60 11.73 -15.99 19.33
C PRO A 60 10.42 -16.79 19.48
N ASN A 61 9.31 -16.16 19.86
CA ASN A 61 8.02 -16.82 20.09
C ASN A 61 7.19 -16.98 18.81
N ARG A 62 7.69 -16.52 17.66
CA ARG A 62 6.96 -16.64 16.39
C ARG A 62 6.93 -18.09 15.92
N LYS A 63 5.76 -18.49 15.39
CA LYS A 63 5.57 -19.79 14.74
C LYS A 63 6.42 -19.96 13.47
N THR A 64 6.65 -18.88 12.74
CA THR A 64 7.51 -18.82 11.56
C THR A 64 8.60 -17.78 11.80
N GLN A 65 9.86 -18.12 11.52
CA GLN A 65 10.99 -17.22 11.78
C GLN A 65 11.08 -16.08 10.76
N TYR A 66 10.54 -16.28 9.57
CA TYR A 66 10.71 -15.37 8.44
C TYR A 66 9.37 -14.84 7.91
N ASP A 67 9.42 -13.62 7.38
CA ASP A 67 8.37 -13.02 6.57
C ASP A 67 8.85 -12.86 5.14
N LEU A 68 8.07 -13.31 4.17
CA LEU A 68 8.32 -13.03 2.76
C LEU A 68 7.90 -11.59 2.45
N VAL A 69 8.87 -10.76 2.08
CA VAL A 69 8.69 -9.31 1.91
C VAL A 69 8.86 -8.86 0.47
N THR A 70 9.77 -9.46 -0.29
CA THR A 70 10.05 -9.04 -1.68
C THR A 70 10.22 -10.25 -2.58
N VAL A 71 9.74 -10.13 -3.82
CA VAL A 71 9.83 -11.16 -4.87
C VAL A 71 10.43 -10.54 -6.12
N ARG A 72 11.30 -11.27 -6.82
CA ARG A 72 11.76 -10.90 -8.15
C ARG A 72 10.89 -11.57 -9.20
N LYS A 73 10.24 -10.76 -10.05
CA LYS A 73 9.54 -11.22 -11.24
C LYS A 73 10.55 -11.67 -12.30
N ASP A 74 10.14 -12.52 -13.24
CA ASP A 74 10.99 -13.02 -14.34
C ASP A 74 11.61 -11.90 -15.20
N THR A 75 10.97 -10.73 -15.27
CA THR A 75 11.49 -9.50 -15.88
C THR A 75 12.71 -8.91 -15.17
N GLY A 76 13.04 -9.40 -13.96
CA GLY A 76 14.10 -8.88 -13.10
C GLY A 76 13.64 -7.80 -12.11
N THR A 77 12.43 -7.27 -12.27
CA THR A 77 11.85 -6.25 -11.38
C THR A 77 11.54 -6.83 -9.99
N LEU A 78 11.84 -6.07 -8.94
CA LEU A 78 11.49 -6.41 -7.57
C LEU A 78 10.12 -5.85 -7.19
N PHE A 79 9.31 -6.70 -6.59
CA PHE A 79 8.00 -6.36 -6.05
C PHE A 79 8.02 -6.52 -4.54
N ASN A 80 7.68 -5.47 -3.81
CA ASN A 80 7.43 -5.61 -2.39
C ASN A 80 6.00 -6.12 -2.19
N ILE A 81 5.86 -7.26 -1.53
CA ILE A 81 4.54 -7.86 -1.29
C ILE A 81 4.09 -7.76 0.16
N ASP A 82 4.83 -7.08 1.02
CA ASP A 82 4.41 -6.80 2.40
C ASP A 82 3.26 -5.78 2.41
N SER A 83 2.07 -6.24 2.81
CA SER A 83 0.86 -5.42 2.82
C SER A 83 0.83 -4.36 3.92
N GLN A 84 1.81 -4.34 4.83
CA GLN A 84 1.92 -3.30 5.86
C GLN A 84 2.73 -2.10 5.37
N THR A 85 3.54 -2.30 4.33
CA THR A 85 4.41 -1.26 3.75
C THR A 85 3.64 -0.03 3.24
N PRO A 86 2.49 -0.15 2.54
CA PRO A 86 1.80 1.01 1.98
C PRO A 86 1.43 2.08 3.02
N ASN A 87 0.80 1.69 4.13
CA ASN A 87 0.41 2.63 5.18
C ASN A 87 1.63 3.27 5.83
N LYS A 88 2.68 2.47 6.10
CA LYS A 88 3.92 3.00 6.70
C LYS A 88 4.61 4.01 5.77
N ILE A 89 4.74 3.70 4.49
CA ILE A 89 5.34 4.61 3.51
C ILE A 89 4.52 5.89 3.36
N THR A 90 3.20 5.76 3.26
CA THR A 90 2.31 6.92 3.17
C THR A 90 2.44 7.80 4.42
N TYR A 91 2.47 7.20 5.61
CA TYR A 91 2.65 7.95 6.86
C TYR A 91 3.99 8.69 6.91
N GLU A 92 5.10 8.04 6.51
CA GLU A 92 6.41 8.70 6.44
C GLU A 92 6.41 9.87 5.47
N TRP A 93 5.74 9.73 4.32
CA TRP A 93 5.56 10.84 3.36
C TRP A 93 4.71 11.97 3.92
N LEU A 94 3.58 11.66 4.55
CA LEU A 94 2.70 12.66 5.13
C LEU A 94 3.40 13.51 6.20
N LYS A 95 4.32 12.92 6.98
CA LYS A 95 5.14 13.66 7.96
C LYS A 95 6.11 14.67 7.33
N THR A 96 6.46 14.52 6.05
CA THR A 96 7.28 15.53 5.34
C THR A 96 6.44 16.63 4.72
N GLN A 97 5.12 16.50 4.77
CA GLN A 97 4.18 17.52 4.29
C GLN A 97 3.82 18.49 5.43
N ASP A 98 3.35 19.67 5.06
CA ASP A 98 2.93 20.73 5.98
C ASP A 98 1.53 20.47 6.55
N PHE A 99 1.38 19.39 7.31
CA PHE A 99 0.17 19.09 8.10
C PHE A 99 0.42 19.35 9.58
N SER A 100 -0.51 20.05 10.23
CA SER A 100 -0.45 20.34 11.66
C SER A 100 -0.89 19.15 12.52
N HIS A 101 -1.63 18.21 11.95
CA HIS A 101 -2.06 16.99 12.63
C HIS A 101 -2.16 15.83 11.64
N ILE A 102 -1.71 14.65 12.07
CA ILE A 102 -1.82 13.39 11.33
C ILE A 102 -2.34 12.34 12.30
N LYS A 103 -3.51 11.77 12.01
CA LYS A 103 -4.16 10.73 12.81
C LYS A 103 -4.40 9.48 11.97
N PRO A 104 -3.63 8.40 12.19
CA PRO A 104 -3.90 7.11 11.57
C PRO A 104 -5.21 6.49 12.08
N GLU A 105 -5.76 5.55 11.29
CA GLU A 105 -6.89 4.68 11.67
C GLU A 105 -8.13 5.49 12.13
N PHE A 106 -8.54 6.45 11.31
CA PHE A 106 -9.62 7.37 11.64
C PHE A 106 -11.00 6.82 11.27
N THR A 107 -11.92 6.78 12.22
CA THR A 107 -13.31 6.38 11.97
C THR A 107 -14.08 7.51 11.29
N TYR A 108 -14.63 7.24 10.11
CA TYR A 108 -15.56 8.09 9.41
C TYR A 108 -16.73 7.24 8.87
N GLY A 109 -17.96 7.69 9.12
CA GLY A 109 -19.16 6.91 8.79
C GLY A 109 -19.12 5.52 9.45
N ASN A 110 -19.26 4.49 8.63
CA ASN A 110 -19.21 3.09 9.08
C ASN A 110 -17.86 2.41 8.80
N SER A 111 -16.82 3.18 8.50
CA SER A 111 -15.51 2.70 8.09
C SER A 111 -14.39 3.31 8.91
N ARG A 112 -13.22 2.67 8.81
CA ARG A 112 -11.97 3.20 9.35
C ARG A 112 -11.04 3.45 8.17
N LEU A 113 -10.82 4.74 7.88
CA LEU A 113 -9.91 5.20 6.83
C LEU A 113 -8.49 5.27 7.40
N ASP A 114 -7.50 5.19 6.52
CA ASP A 114 -6.11 5.06 6.95
C ASP A 114 -5.59 6.33 7.63
N PHE A 115 -5.95 7.53 7.15
CA PHE A 115 -5.49 8.78 7.76
C PHE A 115 -6.53 9.92 7.74
N TYR A 116 -6.57 10.66 8.84
CA TYR A 116 -7.14 12.00 8.94
C TYR A 116 -6.04 13.02 9.14
N LEU A 117 -6.08 14.13 8.41
CA LEU A 117 -5.09 15.19 8.49
C LEU A 117 -5.74 16.56 8.69
N GLU A 118 -5.00 17.46 9.31
CA GLU A 118 -5.37 18.86 9.43
C GLU A 118 -4.25 19.76 8.89
N LYS A 119 -4.61 20.80 8.16
CA LYS A 119 -3.71 21.85 7.71
C LYS A 119 -4.23 23.22 8.12
N ASN A 120 -3.38 24.01 8.77
CA ASN A 120 -3.68 25.41 9.04
C ASN A 120 -3.50 26.23 7.76
N ILE A 121 -4.56 26.91 7.32
CA ILE A 121 -4.53 27.81 6.16
C ILE A 121 -4.59 29.30 6.56
N ALA A 122 -4.50 29.59 7.85
CA ALA A 122 -4.44 30.95 8.38
C ALA A 122 -3.10 31.63 8.02
N GLY A 123 -3.15 32.83 7.44
CA GLY A 123 -1.96 33.69 7.28
C GLY A 123 -1.34 34.10 8.62
N ASN A 124 -0.08 34.56 8.60
CA ASN A 124 0.61 35.02 9.81
C ASN A 124 -0.15 36.16 10.51
N GLY A 125 -0.33 36.07 11.84
CA GLY A 125 -0.87 37.15 12.68
C GLY A 125 -2.27 36.94 13.26
N ILE A 126 -2.89 35.77 13.12
CA ILE A 126 -4.26 35.51 13.62
C ILE A 126 -4.22 34.74 14.97
N ASN A 127 -5.10 35.11 15.91
CA ASN A 127 -5.20 34.51 17.24
C ASN A 127 -5.60 33.02 17.21
N GLU A 128 -5.36 32.28 18.30
CA GLU A 128 -5.60 30.83 18.37
C GLU A 128 -7.06 30.41 18.16
N LYS A 129 -8.03 31.27 18.51
CA LYS A 129 -9.46 30.98 18.30
C LYS A 129 -9.83 30.97 16.81
N SER A 130 -9.28 31.90 16.04
CA SER A 130 -9.49 31.96 14.58
C SER A 130 -8.64 30.95 13.79
N LYS A 131 -7.62 30.33 14.41
CA LYS A 131 -6.89 29.21 13.77
C LYS A 131 -7.78 28.00 13.58
N LYS A 132 -8.67 27.69 14.54
CA LYS A 132 -9.62 26.56 14.43
C LYS A 132 -10.65 26.72 13.31
N SER A 133 -11.03 27.94 12.94
CA SER A 133 -11.94 28.20 11.81
C SER A 133 -11.25 28.15 10.44
N ASN A 134 -9.91 28.10 10.41
CA ASN A 134 -9.09 28.08 9.20
C ASN A 134 -8.31 26.76 9.07
N LEU A 135 -9.00 25.65 9.36
CA LEU A 135 -8.45 24.31 9.22
C LEU A 135 -9.04 23.63 7.99
N GLU A 136 -8.18 23.22 7.07
CA GLU A 136 -8.56 22.23 6.08
C GLU A 136 -8.40 20.85 6.66
N LYS A 137 -9.41 20.00 6.43
CA LYS A 137 -9.45 18.62 6.90
C LYS A 137 -9.33 17.68 5.73
N TYR A 138 -8.48 16.68 5.88
CA TYR A 138 -8.21 15.70 4.84
C TYR A 138 -8.56 14.29 5.32
N LEU A 139 -9.06 13.47 4.40
CA LEU A 139 -9.22 12.03 4.61
C LEU A 139 -8.51 11.27 3.50
N ILE A 140 -7.70 10.30 3.89
CA ILE A 140 -6.90 9.49 2.98
C ILE A 140 -7.17 8.01 3.20
N GLU A 141 -7.39 7.31 2.11
CA GLU A 141 -7.36 5.85 2.04
C GLU A 141 -6.15 5.40 1.21
N VAL A 142 -5.43 4.40 1.67
CA VAL A 142 -4.23 3.83 1.05
C VAL A 142 -4.52 2.47 0.45
N LYS A 143 -4.02 2.24 -0.75
CA LYS A 143 -4.09 0.97 -1.49
C LYS A 143 -2.69 0.55 -1.90
N GLY A 144 -2.27 -0.66 -1.51
CA GLY A 144 -1.07 -1.27 -2.06
C GLY A 144 -1.33 -1.80 -3.47
N CYS A 145 -0.48 -1.43 -4.43
CA CYS A 145 -0.55 -1.90 -5.80
C CYS A 145 0.66 -2.79 -6.10
N THR A 146 0.42 -4.09 -6.22
CA THR A 146 1.44 -5.11 -6.53
C THR A 146 1.14 -5.88 -7.81
N LEU A 147 -0.06 -5.74 -8.37
CA LEU A 147 -0.42 -6.37 -9.64
C LEU A 147 0.05 -5.47 -10.79
N GLU A 148 0.86 -6.02 -11.67
CA GLU A 148 1.37 -5.36 -12.87
C GLU A 148 1.16 -6.26 -14.09
N ILE A 149 0.60 -5.67 -15.14
CA ILE A 149 0.39 -6.30 -16.44
C ILE A 149 0.86 -5.32 -17.52
N ASP A 150 1.84 -5.74 -18.32
CA ASP A 150 2.41 -4.98 -19.44
C ASP A 150 2.85 -3.55 -19.09
N GLY A 151 3.48 -3.38 -17.92
CA GLY A 151 3.99 -2.11 -17.40
C GLY A 151 2.93 -1.24 -16.69
N ILE A 152 1.69 -1.71 -16.58
CA ILE A 152 0.58 -0.97 -15.97
C ILE A 152 0.20 -1.63 -14.64
N GLY A 153 0.07 -0.82 -13.59
CA GLY A 153 -0.41 -1.26 -12.30
C GLY A 153 -1.93 -1.45 -12.30
N TYR A 154 -2.42 -2.43 -11.54
CA TYR A 154 -3.85 -2.67 -11.40
C TYR A 154 -4.26 -2.86 -9.94
N PHE A 155 -5.44 -2.34 -9.60
CA PHE A 155 -6.06 -2.60 -8.31
C PHE A 155 -7.57 -2.81 -8.46
N PRO A 156 -8.17 -3.81 -7.80
CA PRO A 156 -7.53 -4.77 -6.89
C PRO A 156 -6.99 -6.01 -7.61
N ASP A 157 -6.16 -6.79 -6.91
CA ASP A 157 -5.66 -8.11 -7.34
C ASP A 157 -6.59 -9.28 -6.92
N ALA A 158 -7.57 -8.99 -6.04
CA ALA A 158 -8.67 -9.87 -5.65
C ALA A 158 -9.94 -9.04 -5.36
N PRO A 159 -11.16 -9.62 -5.40
CA PRO A 159 -12.39 -8.90 -5.07
C PRO A 159 -12.32 -8.20 -3.69
N THR A 160 -12.81 -6.96 -3.61
CA THR A 160 -12.68 -6.11 -2.40
C THR A 160 -13.90 -5.23 -2.15
N GLU A 161 -14.88 -5.78 -1.44
CA GLU A 161 -16.04 -5.01 -0.94
C GLU A 161 -15.62 -3.88 0.00
N ARG A 162 -14.57 -4.12 0.80
CA ARG A 162 -14.00 -3.10 1.68
C ARG A 162 -13.46 -1.92 0.88
N GLY A 163 -12.77 -2.17 -0.23
CA GLY A 163 -12.26 -1.11 -1.11
C GLY A 163 -13.38 -0.27 -1.71
N VAL A 164 -14.44 -0.90 -2.21
CA VAL A 164 -15.64 -0.22 -2.73
C VAL A 164 -16.27 0.67 -1.65
N LYS A 165 -16.53 0.11 -0.47
CA LYS A 165 -17.11 0.84 0.66
C LYS A 165 -16.28 2.07 1.02
N HIS A 166 -14.95 1.94 1.07
CA HIS A 166 -14.07 3.05 1.46
C HIS A 166 -14.07 4.17 0.40
N LEU A 167 -14.13 3.84 -0.90
CA LEU A 167 -14.27 4.84 -1.96
C LEU A 167 -15.60 5.62 -1.86
N ARG A 168 -16.70 4.92 -1.56
CA ARG A 168 -18.00 5.57 -1.32
C ARG A 168 -18.00 6.46 -0.07
N GLU A 169 -17.32 6.04 1.00
CA GLU A 169 -17.15 6.88 2.20
C GLU A 169 -16.29 8.12 1.90
N LEU A 170 -15.24 8.01 1.08
CA LEU A 170 -14.48 9.19 0.60
C LEU A 170 -15.33 10.11 -0.28
N THR A 171 -16.18 9.54 -1.14
CA THR A 171 -17.12 10.29 -1.98
C THR A 171 -18.05 11.14 -1.11
N LYS A 172 -18.65 10.52 -0.07
CA LYS A 172 -19.48 11.22 0.91
C LYS A 172 -18.68 12.28 1.69
N ALA A 173 -17.48 11.96 2.15
CA ALA A 173 -16.66 12.90 2.89
C ALA A 173 -16.28 14.14 2.05
N ALA A 174 -16.03 13.97 0.76
CA ALA A 174 -15.81 15.09 -0.15
C ALA A 174 -17.02 16.05 -0.16
N THR A 175 -18.24 15.50 -0.19
CA THR A 175 -19.47 16.32 -0.09
C THR A 175 -19.66 16.99 1.27
N ASP A 176 -19.13 16.39 2.35
CA ASP A 176 -19.13 16.96 3.70
C ASP A 176 -18.02 18.02 3.89
N GLY A 177 -17.28 18.37 2.84
CA GLY A 177 -16.27 19.43 2.84
C GLY A 177 -14.85 18.97 3.20
N PHE A 178 -14.59 17.67 3.28
CA PHE A 178 -13.22 17.16 3.42
C PHE A 178 -12.47 17.22 2.08
N LYS A 179 -11.16 17.43 2.14
CA LYS A 179 -10.25 17.17 1.03
C LYS A 179 -9.90 15.69 1.03
N CYS A 180 -10.41 14.94 0.06
CA CYS A 180 -10.27 13.50 0.03
C CYS A 180 -9.21 13.05 -0.98
N SER A 181 -8.47 11.99 -0.63
CA SER A 181 -7.55 11.33 -1.55
C SER A 181 -7.59 9.82 -1.39
N VAL A 182 -7.49 9.10 -2.50
CA VAL A 182 -7.06 7.70 -2.52
C VAL A 182 -5.60 7.66 -2.98
N VAL A 183 -4.75 7.01 -2.19
CA VAL A 183 -3.31 6.89 -2.45
C VAL A 183 -3.02 5.45 -2.87
N PHE A 184 -2.51 5.25 -4.08
CA PHE A 184 -1.95 3.98 -4.51
C PHE A 184 -0.44 3.97 -4.29
N VAL A 185 0.04 3.07 -3.46
CA VAL A 185 1.47 2.82 -3.28
C VAL A 185 1.89 1.76 -4.28
N VAL A 186 2.66 2.16 -5.28
CA VAL A 186 3.12 1.29 -6.38
C VAL A 186 4.40 0.60 -5.91
N GLN A 187 4.27 -0.67 -5.50
CA GLN A 187 5.30 -1.43 -4.79
C GLN A 187 6.27 -2.15 -5.74
N MET A 188 6.64 -1.49 -6.84
CA MET A 188 7.55 -1.97 -7.88
C MET A 188 8.08 -0.81 -8.72
N ASP A 189 9.30 -0.94 -9.23
CA ASP A 189 9.87 0.03 -10.16
C ASP A 189 9.19 -0.05 -11.55
N GLY A 190 9.22 1.06 -12.30
CA GLY A 190 8.82 1.13 -13.71
C GLY A 190 7.33 1.33 -13.99
N VAL A 191 6.46 1.09 -13.01
CA VAL A 191 5.02 1.36 -13.14
C VAL A 191 4.72 2.82 -12.82
N ARG A 192 4.04 3.52 -13.74
CA ARG A 192 3.71 4.95 -13.61
C ARG A 192 2.21 5.24 -13.71
N GLU A 193 1.40 4.22 -13.91
CA GLU A 193 -0.05 4.30 -14.04
C GLU A 193 -0.68 3.16 -13.25
N VAL A 194 -1.79 3.45 -12.56
CA VAL A 194 -2.63 2.42 -11.92
C VAL A 194 -4.04 2.53 -12.49
N ARG A 195 -4.59 1.41 -12.95
CA ARG A 195 -5.96 1.29 -13.45
C ARG A 195 -6.82 0.44 -12.53
N PRO A 196 -8.14 0.69 -12.45
CA PRO A 196 -9.04 -0.23 -11.78
C PRO A 196 -9.08 -1.57 -12.53
N ASN A 197 -8.94 -2.67 -11.81
CA ASN A 197 -9.00 -4.01 -12.37
C ASN A 197 -10.46 -4.47 -12.56
N GLU A 198 -11.09 -4.00 -13.63
CA GLU A 198 -12.48 -4.31 -13.94
C GLU A 198 -12.75 -5.81 -14.09
N LYS A 199 -11.77 -6.58 -14.59
CA LYS A 199 -11.89 -8.05 -14.68
C LYS A 199 -12.02 -8.72 -13.30
N THR A 200 -11.35 -8.16 -12.29
CA THR A 200 -11.36 -8.72 -10.92
C THR A 200 -12.54 -8.20 -10.11
N HIS A 201 -12.86 -6.91 -10.20
CA HIS A 201 -13.97 -6.33 -9.46
C HIS A 201 -14.56 -5.09 -10.17
N PRO A 202 -15.58 -5.24 -11.03
CA PRO A 202 -16.19 -4.14 -11.79
C PRO A 202 -16.75 -3.01 -10.89
N GLU A 203 -17.31 -3.35 -9.73
CA GLU A 203 -17.86 -2.36 -8.80
C GLU A 203 -16.77 -1.43 -8.25
N PHE A 204 -15.53 -1.90 -8.10
CA PHE A 204 -14.42 -1.04 -7.68
C PHE A 204 -14.13 0.06 -8.70
N LYS A 205 -14.17 -0.25 -10.00
CA LYS A 205 -14.02 0.75 -11.07
C LYS A 205 -15.11 1.83 -10.96
N THR A 206 -16.36 1.39 -10.83
CA THR A 206 -17.51 2.29 -10.70
C THR A 206 -17.34 3.22 -9.50
N ALA A 207 -17.02 2.68 -8.33
CA ALA A 207 -16.81 3.47 -7.12
C ALA A 207 -15.61 4.42 -7.20
N LEU A 208 -14.55 4.06 -7.95
CA LEU A 208 -13.39 4.92 -8.15
C LEU A 208 -13.73 6.10 -9.08
N GLU A 209 -14.50 5.84 -10.13
CA GLU A 209 -14.99 6.87 -11.06
C GLU A 209 -15.95 7.84 -10.35
N GLU A 210 -16.87 7.32 -9.52
CA GLU A 210 -17.75 8.11 -8.65
C GLU A 210 -16.94 9.00 -7.69
N ALA A 211 -15.93 8.42 -7.01
CA ALA A 211 -15.06 9.16 -6.11
C ALA A 211 -14.32 10.30 -6.83
N ARG A 212 -13.75 10.02 -8.01
CA ARG A 212 -13.09 11.04 -8.83
C ARG A 212 -14.06 12.16 -9.22
N ALA A 213 -15.28 11.80 -9.66
CA ALA A 213 -16.31 12.78 -10.02
C ALA A 213 -16.73 13.67 -8.84
N ALA A 214 -16.68 13.15 -7.61
CA ALA A 214 -16.93 13.92 -6.39
C ALA A 214 -15.72 14.74 -5.90
N GLY A 215 -14.59 14.74 -6.62
CA GLY A 215 -13.39 15.51 -6.28
C GLY A 215 -12.42 14.80 -5.34
N VAL A 216 -12.51 13.48 -5.19
CA VAL A 216 -11.49 12.68 -4.50
C VAL A 216 -10.24 12.61 -5.40
N ASN A 217 -9.10 13.06 -4.89
CA ASN A 217 -7.84 13.04 -5.64
C ASN A 217 -7.27 11.62 -5.71
N ILE A 218 -6.65 11.28 -6.84
CA ILE A 218 -5.91 10.03 -6.98
C ILE A 218 -4.41 10.35 -6.95
N ILE A 219 -3.70 9.75 -6.01
CA ILE A 219 -2.26 9.97 -5.82
C ILE A 219 -1.54 8.64 -6.01
N LEU A 220 -0.47 8.63 -6.80
CA LEU A 220 0.44 7.50 -6.90
C LEU A 220 1.73 7.82 -6.14
N LEU A 221 2.09 6.98 -5.17
CA LEU A 221 3.43 6.95 -4.58
C LEU A 221 4.24 5.89 -5.31
N LEU A 222 5.02 6.31 -6.31
CA LEU A 222 5.92 5.42 -7.03
C LEU A 222 7.07 5.07 -6.10
N CYS A 223 7.36 3.78 -5.98
CA CYS A 223 8.41 3.32 -5.09
C CYS A 223 9.57 2.67 -5.85
N ARG A 224 10.77 2.93 -5.36
CA ARG A 224 11.95 2.10 -5.65
C ARG A 224 11.96 0.92 -4.69
N VAL A 225 12.12 -0.28 -5.23
CA VAL A 225 12.16 -1.51 -4.44
C VAL A 225 13.53 -2.16 -4.54
N THR A 226 14.09 -2.45 -3.38
CA THR A 226 15.31 -3.24 -3.23
C THR A 226 15.04 -4.38 -2.26
N PRO A 227 15.97 -5.36 -2.12
CA PRO A 227 15.84 -6.39 -1.10
C PRO A 227 15.72 -5.85 0.34
N TYR A 228 16.28 -4.66 0.59
CA TYR A 228 16.46 -4.10 1.94
C TYR A 228 15.54 -2.93 2.24
N GLU A 229 14.97 -2.30 1.21
CA GLU A 229 14.26 -1.05 1.36
C GLU A 229 13.20 -0.87 0.27
N VAL A 230 12.07 -0.30 0.67
CA VAL A 230 11.08 0.31 -0.21
C VAL A 230 11.02 1.79 0.11
N SER A 231 11.26 2.65 -0.86
CA SER A 231 11.26 4.11 -0.68
C SER A 231 10.50 4.78 -1.80
N ILE A 232 9.87 5.92 -1.50
CA ILE A 232 9.18 6.71 -2.52
C ILE A 232 10.24 7.33 -3.42
N SER A 233 10.14 7.08 -4.72
CA SER A 233 10.96 7.71 -5.74
C SER A 233 10.29 8.95 -6.32
N GLU A 234 8.97 8.94 -6.44
CA GLU A 234 8.19 10.00 -7.08
C GLU A 234 6.75 10.00 -6.59
N VAL A 235 6.12 11.18 -6.59
CA VAL A 235 4.69 11.34 -6.30
C VAL A 235 4.00 11.88 -7.54
N LEU A 236 2.99 11.17 -8.03
CA LEU A 236 2.16 11.59 -9.15
C LEU A 236 0.75 11.91 -8.68
N TYR A 237 0.19 13.01 -9.17
CA TYR A 237 -1.19 13.40 -8.96
C TYR A 237 -1.96 13.13 -10.26
N GLN A 238 -2.98 12.27 -10.19
CA GLN A 238 -3.87 11.99 -11.31
C GLN A 238 -5.15 12.83 -11.15
N HIS A 239 -5.52 13.51 -12.22
CA HIS A 239 -6.74 14.30 -12.34
C HIS A 239 -7.82 13.53 -13.11
#